data_AF-B8BR20-F1
#
_entry.id   AF-B8BR20-F1
#
_cell.length_a   1.000
_cell.length_b   1.000
_cell.length_c   1.000
_cell.angle_alpha   90.00
_cell.angle_beta   90.00
_cell.angle_gamma   90.00
#
_symmetry.space_group_name_H-M   'P 1'
#
loop_
_entity.id
_entity.type
_entity.pdbx_description
1 polymer ?
#
loop_
_entity_poly.entity_id
_entity_poly.type
_entity_poly.pdbx_seq_one_letter_code
_entity_poly.pdbx_strand_id
1 'polypeptide(L)'
;MTEIIEDVVNSSREESGYVIIDVRGQDEIAATGKLNDVVETLPLPYIAEGALTMDGEDFKEQFGFEKPSYDETIVFTCKAGIRSASAAKLAQMAGYTDILDYMGGSNEWFY
;
A
#
# COMPACT_ATOMS: atom_id res chain seq x y z
N MET A 1 -5.51 3.53 -11.05
CA MET A 1 -4.41 2.68 -10.54
C MET A 1 -3.29 2.55 -11.55
N THR A 2 -3.60 2.17 -12.79
CA THR A 2 -2.61 2.02 -13.87
C THR A 2 -1.77 3.29 -14.09
N GLU A 3 -2.41 4.45 -14.19
CA GLU A 3 -1.69 5.73 -14.37
C GLU A 3 -0.74 6.06 -13.19
N ILE A 4 -1.15 5.76 -11.95
CA ILE A 4 -0.30 5.99 -10.76
C ILE A 4 0.87 5.00 -10.75
N ILE A 5 0.61 3.73 -11.09
CA ILE A 5 1.67 2.72 -11.20
C ILE A 5 2.65 3.11 -12.31
N GLU A 6 2.15 3.55 -13.46
CA GLU A 6 3.00 4.02 -14.58
C GLU A 6 3.81 5.24 -14.17
N ASP A 7 3.23 6.18 -13.42
CA ASP A 7 3.95 7.35 -12.92
C ASP A 7 5.08 6.95 -11.97
N VAL A 8 4.84 6.07 -11.00
CA VAL A 8 5.85 5.55 -10.05
C VAL A 8 6.91 4.68 -10.75
N VAL A 9 6.53 3.98 -11.83
CA VAL A 9 7.48 3.20 -12.64
C VAL A 9 8.38 4.12 -13.48
N ASN A 10 7.83 5.22 -14.00
CA ASN A 10 8.57 6.15 -14.86
C ASN A 10 9.34 7.23 -14.07
N SER A 11 8.88 7.54 -12.86
CA SER A 11 9.48 8.49 -11.93
C SER A 11 9.51 7.84 -10.55
N SER A 12 10.69 7.77 -9.94
CA SER A 12 10.90 7.01 -8.70
C SER A 12 9.90 7.37 -7.58
N ARG A 13 9.78 6.55 -6.53
CA ARG A 13 8.94 6.86 -5.34
C ARG A 13 9.23 8.27 -4.78
N GLU A 14 10.51 8.66 -4.74
CA GLU A 14 10.94 9.98 -4.26
C GLU A 14 10.49 11.13 -5.16
N GLU A 15 10.35 10.90 -6.47
CA GLU A 15 9.96 11.92 -7.44
C GLU A 15 8.44 12.01 -7.64
N SER A 16 7.78 10.86 -7.65
CA SER A 16 6.32 10.75 -7.80
C SER A 16 5.58 11.10 -6.51
N GLY A 17 6.20 10.88 -5.35
CA GLY A 17 5.59 11.09 -4.04
C GLY A 17 4.47 10.10 -3.71
N TYR A 18 4.35 8.99 -4.46
CA TYR A 18 3.32 7.98 -4.26
C TYR A 18 3.92 6.68 -3.70
N VAL A 19 3.20 6.08 -2.75
CA VAL A 19 3.50 4.74 -2.23
C VAL A 19 2.28 3.86 -2.39
N ILE A 20 2.40 2.78 -3.16
CA ILE A 20 1.28 1.88 -3.44
C ILE A 20 1.40 0.66 -2.54
N ILE A 21 0.36 0.42 -1.74
CA ILE A 21 0.35 -0.65 -0.73
C ILE A 21 -0.82 -1.61 -0.99
N ASP A 22 -0.46 -2.85 -1.31
CA ASP A 22 -1.38 -3.99 -1.38
C ASP A 22 -1.60 -4.61 0.00
N VAL A 23 -2.84 -4.54 0.49
CA VAL A 23 -3.24 -5.01 1.81
C VAL A 23 -3.85 -6.42 1.79
N ARG A 24 -3.70 -7.15 0.68
CA ARG A 24 -4.06 -8.58 0.58
C ARG A 24 -3.26 -9.43 1.57
N GLY A 25 -3.82 -10.60 1.90
CA GLY A 25 -3.12 -11.57 2.74
C GLY A 25 -1.94 -12.20 1.99
N GLN A 26 -0.94 -12.68 2.74
CA GLN A 26 0.22 -13.34 2.15
C GLN A 26 -0.17 -14.55 1.30
N ASP A 27 -1.20 -15.32 1.67
CA ASP A 27 -1.69 -16.45 0.88
C ASP A 27 -2.21 -16.03 -0.50
N GLU A 28 -2.90 -14.89 -0.58
CA GLU A 28 -3.43 -14.37 -1.84
C GLU A 28 -2.31 -13.88 -2.75
N ILE A 29 -1.31 -13.20 -2.18
CA ILE A 29 -0.13 -12.72 -2.90
C ILE A 29 0.72 -13.92 -3.35
N ALA A 30 0.87 -14.96 -2.54
CA ALA A 30 1.58 -16.18 -2.93
C ALA A 30 0.86 -16.93 -4.05
N ALA A 31 -0.49 -16.89 -4.09
CA ALA A 31 -1.28 -17.56 -5.11
C ALA A 31 -1.34 -16.80 -6.44
N THR A 32 -1.37 -15.47 -6.42
CA THR A 32 -1.61 -14.63 -7.61
C THR A 32 -0.40 -13.80 -8.05
N GLY A 33 0.58 -13.63 -7.17
CA GLY A 33 1.69 -12.71 -7.34
C GLY A 33 1.38 -11.29 -6.88
N LYS A 34 2.45 -10.47 -6.89
CA LYS A 34 2.35 -9.01 -6.75
C LYS A 34 1.70 -8.40 -7.99
N LEU A 35 1.03 -7.26 -7.80
CA LEU A 35 0.43 -6.50 -8.90
C LEU A 35 1.50 -5.91 -9.84
N ASN A 36 2.57 -5.37 -9.25
CA ASN A 36 3.74 -4.83 -9.92
C ASN A 36 4.92 -4.81 -8.92
N ASP A 37 6.16 -4.72 -9.40
CA ASP A 37 7.35 -4.57 -8.56
C ASP A 37 7.32 -3.30 -7.69
N VAL A 38 6.72 -2.20 -8.17
CA VAL A 38 6.59 -0.95 -7.39
C VAL A 38 5.51 -1.01 -6.31
N VAL A 39 4.73 -2.10 -6.25
CA VAL A 39 3.65 -2.26 -5.27
C VAL A 39 4.18 -3.01 -4.05
N GLU A 40 4.15 -2.33 -2.92
CA GLU A 40 4.55 -2.90 -1.65
C GLU A 40 3.42 -3.69 -1.00
N THR A 41 3.78 -4.70 -0.21
CA THR A 41 2.81 -5.62 0.38
C THR A 41 2.80 -5.46 1.89
N LEU A 42 1.68 -4.97 2.43
CA LEU A 42 1.47 -4.80 3.86
C LEU A 42 0.05 -5.27 4.21
N PRO A 43 -0.14 -6.54 4.60
CA PRO A 43 -1.45 -7.08 4.91
C PRO A 43 -2.20 -6.26 5.96
N LEU A 44 -3.52 -6.10 5.77
CA LEU A 44 -4.39 -5.30 6.65
C LEU A 44 -4.23 -5.62 8.15
N PRO A 45 -4.05 -6.88 8.61
CA PRO A 45 -3.85 -7.16 10.04
C PRO A 45 -2.70 -6.39 10.66
N TYR A 46 -1.55 -6.28 9.98
CA TYR A 46 -0.39 -5.54 10.50
C TYR A 46 -0.67 -4.04 10.59
N ILE A 47 -1.43 -3.49 9.63
CA ILE A 47 -1.88 -2.09 9.68
C ILE A 47 -2.78 -1.88 10.90
N ALA A 48 -3.69 -2.81 11.19
CA ALA A 48 -4.57 -2.75 12.35
C ALA A 48 -3.83 -2.90 13.69
N GLU A 49 -2.71 -3.62 13.71
CA GLU A 49 -1.81 -3.73 14.86
C GLU A 49 -0.91 -2.49 15.06
N GLY A 50 -0.93 -1.54 14.13
CA GLY A 50 -0.21 -0.28 14.25
C GLY A 50 1.11 -0.22 13.47
N ALA A 51 1.30 -1.03 12.42
CA ALA A 51 2.49 -0.98 11.57
C ALA A 51 2.83 0.45 11.10
N LEU A 52 1.81 1.24 10.73
CA LEU A 52 1.97 2.62 10.30
C LEU A 52 2.38 3.60 11.42
N THR A 53 2.37 3.17 12.68
CA THR A 53 2.83 3.96 13.83
C THR A 53 4.17 3.50 14.41
N MET A 54 4.74 2.41 13.89
CA MET A 54 6.04 1.90 14.31
C MET A 54 7.19 2.82 13.90
N ASP A 55 8.37 2.59 14.50
CA ASP A 55 9.61 3.22 14.03
C ASP A 55 9.93 2.82 12.58
N GLY A 56 10.58 3.72 11.83
CA GLY A 56 10.91 3.50 10.42
C GLY A 56 11.92 2.38 10.19
N GLU A 57 12.89 2.21 11.09
CA GLU A 57 13.89 1.14 11.01
C GLU A 57 13.24 -0.22 11.27
N ASP A 58 12.48 -0.34 12.38
CA ASP A 58 11.74 -1.56 12.73
C ASP A 58 10.76 -1.96 11.61
N PHE A 59 10.06 -0.98 11.03
CA PHE A 59 9.15 -1.21 9.92
C PHE A 59 9.88 -1.79 8.70
N LYS A 60 11.02 -1.21 8.33
CA LYS A 60 11.80 -1.65 7.17
C LYS A 60 12.37 -3.05 7.38
N GLU A 61 12.83 -3.37 8.58
CA GLU A 61 13.29 -4.72 8.91
C GLU A 61 12.16 -5.76 8.86
N GLN A 62 10.96 -5.40 9.31
CA GLN A 62 9.83 -6.33 9.35
C GLN A 62 9.15 -6.53 8.00
N PHE A 63 8.98 -5.47 7.21
CA PHE A 63 8.18 -5.50 5.98
C PHE A 63 9.00 -5.42 4.69
N GLY A 64 10.29 -5.09 4.78
CA GLY A 64 11.22 -5.10 3.66
C GLY A 64 11.18 -3.87 2.76
N PHE A 65 10.42 -2.84 3.13
CA PHE A 65 10.35 -1.56 2.39
C PHE A 65 10.30 -0.38 3.36
N GLU A 66 10.60 0.82 2.86
CA GLU A 66 10.64 2.01 3.70
C GLU A 66 9.23 2.44 4.12
N LYS A 67 9.07 2.70 5.42
CA LYS A 67 7.82 3.21 5.97
C LYS A 67 7.39 4.46 5.18
N PRO A 68 6.11 4.56 4.77
CA PRO A 68 5.61 5.78 4.14
C PRO A 68 5.84 7.00 5.02
N SER A 69 6.38 8.06 4.46
CA SER A 69 6.47 9.37 5.10
C SER A 69 5.10 10.06 5.09
N TYR A 70 4.91 11.03 5.98
CA TYR A 70 3.63 11.75 6.11
C TYR A 70 3.36 12.72 4.95
N ASP A 71 4.39 13.09 4.19
CA ASP A 71 4.30 13.92 2.98
C ASP A 71 4.08 13.11 1.69
N GLU A 72 4.16 11.78 1.76
CA GLU A 72 3.85 10.90 0.62
C GLU A 72 2.35 10.62 0.54
N THR A 73 1.85 10.45 -0.68
CA THR A 73 0.49 9.96 -0.91
C THR A 73 0.45 8.44 -0.88
N ILE A 74 -0.26 7.87 0.09
CA ILE A 74 -0.42 6.41 0.20
C ILE A 74 -1.62 5.95 -0.62
N VAL A 75 -1.39 5.03 -1.55
CA VAL A 75 -2.44 4.41 -2.36
C VAL A 75 -2.67 2.98 -1.87
N PHE A 76 -3.79 2.73 -1.19
CA PHE A 76 -4.15 1.39 -0.76
C PHE A 76 -4.92 0.64 -1.84
N THR A 77 -4.59 -0.64 -1.99
CA THR A 77 -5.31 -1.58 -2.84
C THR A 77 -5.50 -2.91 -2.11
N CYS A 78 -6.53 -3.65 -2.48
CA CYS A 78 -6.73 -5.01 -1.98
C CYS A 78 -7.36 -5.86 -3.08
N LYS A 79 -8.06 -6.96 -2.77
CA LYS A 79 -8.72 -7.75 -3.81
C LYS A 79 -9.92 -7.06 -4.48
N ALA A 80 -10.78 -6.41 -3.70
CA ALA A 80 -12.09 -5.90 -4.15
C ALA A 80 -12.53 -4.63 -3.38
N GLY A 81 -11.57 -3.78 -2.99
CA GLY A 81 -11.82 -2.49 -2.30
C GLY A 81 -12.13 -2.54 -0.80
N ILE A 82 -12.70 -3.64 -0.27
CA ILE A 82 -13.18 -3.66 1.13
C ILE A 82 -12.06 -3.44 2.17
N ARG A 83 -10.91 -4.08 1.96
CA ARG A 83 -9.78 -4.00 2.91
C ARG A 83 -8.97 -2.73 2.74
N SER A 84 -8.85 -2.20 1.52
CA SER A 84 -8.15 -0.96 1.25
C SER A 84 -8.88 0.24 1.86
N ALA A 85 -10.22 0.25 1.86
CA ALA A 85 -11.00 1.23 2.60
C ALA A 85 -10.72 1.21 4.13
N SER A 86 -10.56 0.01 4.69
CA SER A 86 -10.22 -0.16 6.11
C SER A 86 -8.80 0.32 6.41
N ALA A 87 -7.84 -0.01 5.54
CA ALA A 87 -6.46 0.44 5.66
C ALA A 87 -6.35 1.96 5.56
N ALA A 88 -7.08 2.60 4.64
CA ALA A 88 -7.12 4.05 4.50
C ALA A 88 -7.59 4.73 5.78
N LYS A 89 -8.64 4.20 6.42
CA LYS A 89 -9.13 4.72 7.70
C LYS A 89 -8.09 4.58 8.82
N LEU A 90 -7.40 3.45 8.89
CA LEU A 90 -6.34 3.22 9.89
C LEU A 90 -5.14 4.14 9.67
N ALA A 91 -4.73 4.36 8.41
CA ALA A 91 -3.68 5.30 8.06
C ALA A 91 -4.04 6.74 8.46
N GLN A 92 -5.28 7.16 8.22
CA GLN A 92 -5.76 8.47 8.67
C GLN A 92 -5.69 8.62 10.19
N MET A 93 -6.06 7.57 10.94
CA MET A 93 -5.93 7.55 12.40
C MET A 93 -4.47 7.58 12.87
N ALA A 94 -3.54 7.07 12.06
CA ALA A 94 -2.11 7.12 12.30
C ALA A 94 -1.46 8.47 11.93
N GLY A 95 -2.21 9.42 11.37
CA GLY A 95 -1.74 10.78 11.08
C GLY A 95 -1.39 11.05 9.61
N TYR A 96 -1.58 10.09 8.71
CA TYR A 96 -1.40 10.29 7.28
C TYR A 96 -2.55 11.13 6.71
N THR A 97 -2.20 12.14 5.91
CA THR A 97 -3.16 13.10 5.35
C THR A 97 -3.54 12.78 3.92
N ASP A 98 -2.58 12.31 3.13
CA ASP A 98 -2.72 12.09 1.70
C ASP A 98 -2.88 10.59 1.42
N ILE A 99 -4.14 10.17 1.32
CA ILE A 99 -4.51 8.75 1.21
C ILE A 99 -5.50 8.57 0.07
N LEU A 100 -5.22 7.61 -0.81
CA LEU A 100 -6.11 7.17 -1.88
C LEU A 100 -6.51 5.72 -1.65
N ASP A 101 -7.80 5.43 -1.72
CA ASP A 101 -8.33 4.07 -1.70
C ASP A 101 -8.72 3.63 -3.11
N TYR A 102 -8.02 2.64 -3.65
CA TYR A 102 -8.38 2.05 -4.92
C TYR A 102 -9.39 0.92 -4.74
N MET A 103 -10.67 1.28 -4.85
CA MET A 103 -11.79 0.36 -4.63
C MET A 103 -11.90 -0.78 -5.65
N GLY A 104 -11.35 -0.61 -6.86
CA GLY A 104 -11.34 -1.65 -7.90
C GLY A 104 -10.53 -2.90 -7.52
N GLY A 105 -9.49 -2.69 -6.70
CA GLY A 105 -8.60 -3.74 -6.21
C GLY A 105 -7.88 -4.54 -7.31
N SER A 106 -7.30 -5.67 -6.92
CA SER A 106 -6.60 -6.58 -7.82
C SER A 106 -7.53 -7.26 -8.82
N ASN A 107 -8.83 -7.30 -8.55
CA ASN A 107 -9.79 -7.87 -9.49
C ASN A 107 -9.81 -7.09 -10.81
N GLU A 108 -9.83 -5.75 -10.77
CA GLU A 108 -9.75 -4.93 -11.98
C GLU A 108 -8.37 -4.97 -12.66
N TRP A 109 -7.33 -5.39 -11.93
CA TRP A 109 -5.98 -5.51 -12.47
C TRP A 109 -5.77 -6.82 -13.23
N PHE A 110 -6.20 -7.94 -12.65
CA PHE A 110 -5.98 -9.27 -13.21
C PHE A 110 -7.07 -9.71 -14.20
N TYR A 111 -8.25 -9.07 -14.22
CA TYR A 111 -9.42 -9.51 -14.99
C TYR A 111 -10.05 -8.39 -15.81
#